data_AF-A0A7Y4XYQ4-F1
#
_entry.id   AF-A0A7Y4XYQ4-F1
#
_cell.length_a   1.000
_cell.length_b   1.000
_cell.length_c   1.000
_cell.angle_alpha   90.00
_cell.angle_beta   90.00
_cell.angle_gamma   90.00
#
_symmetry.space_group_name_H-M   'P 1'
#
loop_
_entity.id
_entity.type
_entity.pdbx_description
1 polymer ?
#
loop_
_entity_poly.entity_id
_entity_poly.type
_entity_poly.pdbx_seq_one_letter_code
_entity_poly.pdbx_strand_id
1 'polypeptide(L)'
;MFVNLTLFNNFSRLAPNLLYPASNNRLTMIGLCHLLYAGFNWVFDYVLYVYVVYTWGMLLGGSVMTLISLIQCALTLKLYEKMRIDWVGAGAMLEWQSQQPTSFSGRLFHRISKKPKAAFIFLCIFTDPFIITAYFRQGRFDGLTKHDWQLFIYSGIVSNTYWICVSAILGNGIVTLWQWSLLHTNFSNDWLLTHSTAIANHSHTVWQWLLIHTH
;
A
#
# COMPACT_ATOMS: atom_id res chain seq x y z
N MET A 1 -13.22 7.97 -8.50
CA MET A 1 -13.07 7.15 -9.72
C MET A 1 -14.30 6.24 -9.82
N PHE A 2 -15.35 6.69 -10.51
CA PHE A 2 -16.56 5.89 -10.71
C PHE A 2 -16.31 4.95 -11.89
N VAL A 3 -16.15 3.66 -11.59
CA VAL A 3 -16.16 2.61 -12.63
C VAL A 3 -17.53 2.66 -13.30
N ASN A 4 -17.54 2.81 -14.63
CA ASN A 4 -18.76 2.90 -15.44
C ASN A 4 -19.58 1.60 -15.27
N LEU A 5 -20.68 1.67 -14.51
CA LEU A 5 -21.57 0.53 -14.20
C LEU A 5 -22.07 -0.20 -15.45
N THR A 6 -22.08 0.48 -16.60
CA THR A 6 -22.50 -0.07 -17.89
C THR A 6 -21.50 -1.10 -18.43
N LEU A 7 -20.19 -0.85 -18.30
CA LEU A 7 -19.15 -1.83 -18.65
C LEU A 7 -19.22 -3.07 -17.75
N PHE A 8 -19.54 -2.86 -16.48
CA PHE A 8 -19.64 -3.94 -15.51
C PHE A 8 -20.86 -4.84 -15.74
N ASN A 9 -22.02 -4.25 -16.09
CA ASN A 9 -23.22 -5.01 -16.43
C ASN A 9 -23.02 -5.86 -17.69
N ASN A 10 -22.31 -5.36 -18.70
CA ASN A 10 -21.99 -6.13 -19.89
C ASN A 10 -21.04 -7.30 -19.58
N PHE A 11 -20.08 -7.11 -18.67
CA PHE A 11 -19.18 -8.18 -18.23
C PHE A 11 -19.94 -9.32 -17.52
N SER A 12 -20.91 -8.98 -16.66
CA SER A 12 -21.70 -9.99 -15.93
C SER A 12 -22.59 -10.87 -16.83
N ARG A 13 -23.01 -10.37 -18.01
CA ARG A 13 -23.81 -11.14 -18.98
C ARG A 13 -22.98 -12.12 -19.81
N LEU A 14 -21.68 -11.88 -19.95
CA LEU A 14 -20.75 -12.77 -20.66
C LEU A 14 -20.19 -13.88 -19.74
N ALA A 15 -20.46 -13.82 -18.44
CA ALA A 15 -19.87 -14.67 -17.42
C ALA A 15 -20.36 -16.14 -17.31
N PRO A 16 -21.53 -16.59 -17.79
CA PRO A 16 -21.98 -17.96 -17.50
C PRO A 16 -21.10 -19.05 -18.15
N ASN A 17 -20.45 -18.76 -19.29
CA ASN A 17 -19.45 -19.64 -19.91
C ASN A 17 -18.01 -19.43 -19.40
N LEU A 18 -17.82 -18.46 -18.49
CA LEU A 18 -16.54 -18.06 -17.90
C LEU A 18 -16.38 -18.57 -16.45
N LEU A 19 -17.28 -19.44 -15.99
CA LEU A 19 -17.18 -20.05 -14.67
C LEU A 19 -15.91 -20.91 -14.50
N TYR A 20 -15.31 -21.36 -15.61
CA TYR A 20 -13.97 -21.94 -15.67
C TYR A 20 -13.30 -21.60 -17.02
N PRO A 21 -12.62 -20.44 -17.17
CA PRO A 21 -11.79 -20.24 -18.34
C PRO A 21 -10.69 -21.31 -18.36
N ALA A 22 -10.24 -21.71 -19.55
CA ALA A 22 -9.06 -22.57 -19.69
C ALA A 22 -7.93 -22.08 -18.76
N SER A 23 -7.20 -23.01 -18.13
CA SER A 23 -6.27 -22.73 -17.01
C SER A 23 -5.34 -21.52 -17.23
N ASN A 24 -4.86 -21.33 -18.46
CA ASN A 24 -3.97 -20.21 -18.83
C ASN A 24 -4.66 -18.83 -18.73
N ASN A 25 -5.96 -18.75 -19.01
CA ASN A 25 -6.72 -17.52 -18.92
C ASN A 25 -7.10 -17.18 -17.47
N ARG A 26 -7.22 -18.20 -16.59
CA ARG A 26 -7.54 -18.02 -15.17
C ARG A 26 -6.43 -17.29 -14.43
N LEU A 27 -5.17 -17.72 -14.60
CA LEU A 27 -4.02 -17.09 -13.95
C LEU A 27 -3.82 -15.65 -14.42
N THR A 28 -3.99 -15.39 -15.71
CA THR A 28 -3.92 -14.03 -16.27
C THR A 28 -4.99 -13.12 -15.66
N MET A 29 -6.21 -13.60 -15.50
CA MET A 29 -7.29 -12.83 -14.87
C MET A 29 -7.03 -12.56 -13.39
N ILE A 30 -6.60 -13.57 -12.62
CA ILE A 30 -6.19 -13.43 -11.22
C ILE A 30 -5.07 -12.37 -11.10
N GLY A 31 -4.03 -12.51 -11.92
CA GLY A 31 -2.89 -11.59 -11.93
C GLY A 31 -3.28 -10.16 -12.28
N LEU A 32 -4.16 -9.97 -13.28
CA LEU A 32 -4.63 -8.64 -13.67
C LEU A 32 -5.46 -7.99 -12.57
N CYS A 33 -6.37 -8.73 -11.93
CA CYS A 33 -7.16 -8.21 -10.81
C CYS A 33 -6.29 -7.84 -9.61
N HIS A 34 -5.30 -8.67 -9.27
CA HIS A 34 -4.32 -8.36 -8.22
C HIS A 34 -3.46 -7.15 -8.56
N LEU A 35 -3.02 -7.01 -9.82
CA LEU A 35 -2.23 -5.86 -10.25
C LEU A 35 -3.03 -4.56 -10.14
N LEU A 36 -4.28 -4.55 -10.61
CA LEU A 36 -5.17 -3.39 -10.50
C LEU A 36 -5.45 -3.04 -9.03
N TYR A 37 -5.71 -4.05 -8.21
CA TYR A 37 -5.95 -3.89 -6.78
C TYR A 37 -4.71 -3.34 -6.05
N ALA A 38 -3.54 -3.92 -6.31
CA ALA A 38 -2.27 -3.48 -5.74
C ALA A 38 -1.92 -2.05 -6.15
N GLY A 39 -2.13 -1.68 -7.41
CA GLY A 39 -1.91 -0.31 -7.87
C GLY A 39 -2.84 0.70 -7.19
N PHE A 40 -4.13 0.35 -7.08
CA PHE A 40 -5.10 1.18 -6.36
C PHE A 40 -4.72 1.35 -4.88
N ASN A 41 -4.42 0.25 -4.19
CA ASN A 41 -4.02 0.28 -2.78
C ASN A 41 -2.73 1.05 -2.57
N TRP A 42 -1.75 0.91 -3.47
CA TRP A 42 -0.49 1.62 -3.34
C TRP A 42 -0.72 3.14 -3.33
N VAL A 43 -1.55 3.64 -4.25
CA VAL A 43 -1.92 5.07 -4.28
C VAL A 43 -2.68 5.46 -3.01
N PHE A 44 -3.62 4.62 -2.58
CA PHE A 44 -4.43 4.89 -1.39
C PHE A 44 -3.57 4.94 -0.11
N ASP A 45 -2.76 3.93 0.14
CA ASP A 45 -2.01 3.74 1.40
C ASP A 45 -0.76 4.63 1.46
N TYR A 46 0.04 4.69 0.39
CA TYR A 46 1.33 5.37 0.44
C TYR A 46 1.27 6.84 0.05
N VAL A 47 0.28 7.25 -0.76
CA VAL A 47 0.15 8.65 -1.19
C VAL A 47 -0.94 9.34 -0.38
N LEU A 48 -2.19 8.87 -0.49
CA LEU A 48 -3.33 9.55 0.11
C LEU A 48 -3.34 9.44 1.64
N TYR A 49 -3.16 8.23 2.18
CA TYR A 49 -3.21 7.98 3.63
C TYR A 49 -2.11 8.72 4.37
N VAL A 50 -0.85 8.60 3.90
CA VAL A 50 0.30 9.33 4.48
C VAL A 50 0.05 10.83 4.45
N TYR A 51 -0.40 11.38 3.32
CA TYR A 51 -0.68 12.81 3.19
C TYR A 51 -1.76 13.30 4.16
N VAL A 52 -2.90 12.60 4.25
CA VAL A 52 -4.03 12.99 5.11
C VAL A 52 -3.66 12.86 6.59
N VAL A 53 -3.03 11.76 6.99
CA VAL A 53 -2.58 11.56 8.39
C VAL A 53 -1.53 12.59 8.78
N TYR A 54 -0.62 12.93 7.89
CA TYR A 54 0.39 13.95 8.13
C TYR A 54 -0.24 15.34 8.28
N THR A 55 -1.13 15.73 7.37
CA THR A 55 -1.71 17.09 7.34
C THR A 55 -2.80 17.32 8.39
N TRP A 56 -3.66 16.33 8.65
CA TRP A 56 -4.79 16.46 9.59
C TRP A 56 -4.51 15.82 10.96
N GLY A 57 -3.31 15.27 11.14
CA GLY A 57 -2.89 14.59 12.35
C GLY A 57 -3.41 13.15 12.45
N MET A 58 -2.82 12.42 13.40
CA MET A 58 -3.02 10.97 13.55
C MET A 58 -4.48 10.60 13.83
N LEU A 59 -5.16 11.32 14.73
CA LEU A 59 -6.52 10.98 15.15
C LEU A 59 -7.55 11.34 14.07
N LEU A 60 -7.59 12.59 13.62
CA LEU A 60 -8.60 13.04 12.65
C LEU A 60 -8.32 12.44 11.26
N GLY A 61 -7.09 12.59 10.76
CA GLY A 61 -6.69 12.02 9.47
C GLY A 61 -6.86 10.50 9.45
N GLY A 62 -6.40 9.81 10.51
CA GLY A 62 -6.56 8.37 10.63
C GLY A 62 -8.01 7.91 10.69
N SER A 63 -8.88 8.61 11.42
CA SER A 63 -10.31 8.28 11.51
C SER A 63 -11.03 8.45 10.17
N VAL A 64 -10.78 9.56 9.46
CA VAL A 64 -11.35 9.80 8.13
C VAL A 64 -10.88 8.74 7.14
N MET A 65 -9.58 8.46 7.11
CA MET A 65 -9.02 7.45 6.21
C MET A 65 -9.51 6.04 6.53
N THR A 66 -9.73 5.71 7.80
CA THR A 66 -10.35 4.44 8.23
C THR A 66 -11.76 4.29 7.68
N LEU A 67 -12.59 5.33 7.75
CA LEU A 67 -13.95 5.27 7.21
C LEU A 67 -13.94 5.09 5.68
N ILE A 68 -13.09 5.83 4.98
CA ILE A 68 -12.97 5.72 3.52
C ILE A 68 -12.47 4.33 3.12
N SER A 69 -11.44 3.80 3.81
CA SER A 69 -10.88 2.48 3.52
C SER A 69 -11.89 1.37 3.79
N LEU A 70 -12.67 1.46 4.88
CA LEU A 70 -13.76 0.53 5.18
C LEU A 70 -14.86 0.56 4.11
N ILE A 71 -15.27 1.74 3.65
CA ILE A 71 -16.28 1.86 2.58
C ILE A 71 -15.75 1.23 1.29
N GLN A 72 -14.53 1.58 0.89
CA GLN A 72 -13.90 1.03 -0.31
C GLN A 72 -13.77 -0.50 -0.23
N CYS A 73 -13.25 -1.04 0.89
CA CYS A 73 -13.10 -2.48 1.07
C CYS A 73 -14.47 -3.19 1.10
N ALA A 74 -15.50 -2.59 1.69
CA ALA A 74 -16.84 -3.15 1.70
C ALA A 74 -17.47 -3.19 0.29
N LEU A 75 -17.23 -2.16 -0.52
CA LEU A 75 -17.66 -2.12 -1.93
C LEU A 75 -16.94 -3.21 -2.74
N THR A 76 -15.61 -3.35 -2.56
CA THR A 76 -14.84 -4.42 -3.21
C THR A 76 -15.31 -5.81 -2.78
N LEU A 77 -15.61 -6.02 -1.49
CA LEU A 77 -16.15 -7.28 -0.99
C LEU A 77 -17.52 -7.61 -1.60
N LYS A 78 -18.41 -6.63 -1.74
CA LYS A 78 -19.69 -6.81 -2.43
C LYS A 78 -19.52 -7.08 -3.92
N LEU A 79 -18.55 -6.42 -4.56
CA LEU A 79 -18.23 -6.64 -5.96
C LEU A 79 -17.70 -8.07 -6.19
N TYR A 80 -16.78 -8.51 -5.33
CA TYR A 80 -16.24 -9.86 -5.29
C TYR A 80 -17.37 -10.90 -5.18
N GLU A 81 -18.29 -10.71 -4.23
CA GLU A 81 -19.44 -11.59 -4.05
C GLU A 81 -20.34 -11.63 -5.28
N LYS A 82 -20.60 -10.46 -5.89
CA LYS A 82 -21.45 -10.34 -7.08
C LYS A 82 -20.83 -11.03 -8.30
N MET A 83 -19.50 -10.97 -8.44
CA MET A 83 -18.81 -11.58 -9.59
C MET A 83 -18.74 -13.10 -9.49
N ARG A 84 -18.76 -13.67 -8.27
CA ARG A 84 -18.59 -15.11 -8.04
C ARG A 84 -17.33 -15.70 -8.69
N ILE A 85 -16.28 -14.89 -8.79
CA ILE A 85 -14.98 -15.26 -9.36
C ILE A 85 -13.95 -15.15 -8.24
N ASP A 86 -13.28 -16.26 -7.92
CA ASP A 86 -12.16 -16.30 -6.96
C ASP A 86 -10.89 -15.73 -7.60
N TRP A 87 -10.89 -14.42 -7.83
CA TRP A 87 -9.70 -13.70 -8.30
C TRP A 87 -8.71 -13.40 -7.17
N VAL A 88 -9.15 -13.54 -5.91
CA VAL A 88 -8.25 -13.44 -4.74
C VAL A 88 -7.35 -14.66 -4.67
N GLY A 89 -7.83 -15.82 -5.11
CA GLY A 89 -7.10 -17.09 -5.08
C GLY A 89 -7.26 -17.83 -3.75
N ALA A 90 -8.34 -17.56 -2.99
CA ALA A 90 -8.58 -18.20 -1.70
C ALA A 90 -8.77 -19.72 -1.83
N GLY A 91 -9.46 -20.17 -2.89
CA GLY A 91 -9.61 -21.60 -3.21
C GLY A 91 -8.29 -22.23 -3.68
N ALA A 92 -7.50 -21.51 -4.48
CA ALA A 92 -6.18 -21.97 -4.90
C ALA A 92 -5.21 -22.12 -3.71
N MET A 93 -5.29 -21.22 -2.72
CA MET A 93 -4.54 -21.34 -1.47
C MET A 93 -4.97 -22.56 -0.65
N LEU A 94 -6.26 -22.89 -0.61
CA LEU A 94 -6.75 -24.09 0.08
C LEU A 94 -6.19 -25.37 -0.56
N GLU A 95 -6.20 -25.42 -1.89
CA GLU A 95 -5.61 -26.52 -2.66
C GLU A 95 -4.10 -26.64 -2.38
N TRP A 96 -3.38 -25.51 -2.40
CA TRP A 96 -1.95 -25.50 -2.08
C TRP A 96 -1.65 -25.91 -0.63
N GLN A 97 -2.47 -25.50 0.34
CA GLN A 97 -2.33 -25.90 1.74
C GLN A 97 -2.56 -27.40 1.97
N SER A 98 -3.28 -28.07 1.06
CA SER A 98 -3.45 -29.53 1.11
C SER A 98 -2.18 -30.29 0.73
N GLN A 99 -1.27 -29.65 -0.02
CA GLN A 99 0.02 -30.23 -0.40
C GLN A 99 1.04 -30.05 0.73
N GLN A 100 1.89 -31.06 0.96
CA GLN A 100 2.93 -30.94 1.98
C GLN A 100 4.05 -29.99 1.51
N PRO A 101 4.31 -28.87 2.21
CA PRO A 101 5.34 -27.92 1.78
C PRO A 101 6.73 -28.52 1.96
N THR A 102 7.52 -28.51 0.88
CA THR A 102 8.92 -28.98 0.89
C THR A 102 9.89 -27.90 1.40
N SER A 103 9.56 -26.62 1.23
CA SER A 103 10.42 -25.49 1.61
C SER A 103 10.30 -25.11 3.09
N PHE A 104 11.36 -24.50 3.65
CA PHE A 104 11.35 -24.00 5.04
C PHE A 104 10.30 -22.91 5.27
N SER A 105 10.20 -21.93 4.36
CA SER A 105 9.18 -20.87 4.41
C SER A 105 7.77 -21.43 4.30
N GLY A 106 7.55 -22.42 3.42
CA GLY A 106 6.26 -23.12 3.30
C GLY A 106 5.88 -23.84 4.59
N ARG A 107 6.83 -24.49 5.26
CA ARG A 107 6.59 -25.12 6.58
C ARG A 107 6.23 -24.11 7.67
N LEU A 108 6.88 -22.94 7.68
CA LEU A 108 6.55 -21.87 8.63
C LEU A 108 5.15 -21.29 8.35
N PHE A 109 4.86 -20.96 7.09
CA PHE A 109 3.54 -20.46 6.69
C PHE A 109 2.43 -21.46 7.01
N HIS A 110 2.66 -22.75 6.76
CA HIS A 110 1.75 -23.84 7.12
C HIS A 110 1.51 -23.95 8.63
N ARG A 111 2.52 -23.70 9.46
CA ARG A 111 2.35 -23.68 10.93
C ARG A 111 1.51 -22.49 11.40
N ILE A 112 1.67 -21.33 10.76
CA ILE A 112 0.91 -20.12 11.08
C ILE A 112 -0.54 -20.26 10.58
N SER A 113 -0.75 -20.77 9.37
CA SER A 113 -2.08 -20.95 8.77
C SER A 113 -2.96 -21.92 9.55
N LYS A 114 -2.36 -22.92 10.22
CA LYS A 114 -3.06 -23.83 11.14
C LYS A 114 -3.63 -23.16 12.39
N LYS A 115 -3.18 -21.94 12.74
CA LYS A 115 -3.62 -21.19 13.92
C LYS A 115 -4.48 -20.00 13.48
N PRO A 116 -5.82 -20.10 13.50
CA PRO A 116 -6.69 -19.09 12.88
C PRO A 116 -6.48 -17.69 13.45
N LYS A 117 -6.27 -17.55 14.76
CA LYS A 117 -6.00 -16.25 15.40
C LYS A 117 -4.67 -15.64 14.99
N ALA A 118 -3.62 -16.46 14.85
CA ALA A 118 -2.30 -15.99 14.44
C ALA A 118 -2.30 -15.61 12.95
N ALA A 119 -2.92 -16.41 12.10
CA ALA A 119 -3.13 -16.10 10.69
C ALA A 119 -3.93 -14.79 10.53
N PHE A 120 -4.99 -14.60 11.33
CA PHE A 120 -5.77 -13.36 11.32
C PHE A 120 -4.92 -12.14 11.65
N ILE A 121 -4.18 -12.15 12.76
CA ILE A 121 -3.33 -11.01 13.16
C ILE A 121 -2.24 -10.75 12.11
N PHE A 122 -1.58 -11.80 11.63
CA PHE A 122 -0.54 -11.69 10.61
C PHE A 122 -1.09 -11.06 9.32
N LEU A 123 -2.23 -11.54 8.84
CA LEU A 123 -2.85 -10.99 7.64
C LEU A 123 -3.30 -9.54 7.85
N CYS A 124 -3.80 -9.15 9.04
CA CYS A 124 -4.18 -7.77 9.31
C CYS A 124 -3.03 -6.76 9.12
N ILE A 125 -1.78 -7.19 9.31
CA ILE A 125 -0.60 -6.32 9.13
C ILE A 125 -0.26 -6.14 7.65
N PHE A 126 -0.43 -7.17 6.83
CA PHE A 126 0.06 -7.19 5.45
C PHE A 126 -1.04 -7.04 4.40
N THR A 127 -2.30 -7.04 4.79
CA THR A 127 -3.40 -7.29 3.88
C THR A 127 -4.67 -6.58 4.34
N ASP A 128 -5.50 -6.17 3.39
CA ASP A 128 -6.72 -5.42 3.68
C ASP A 128 -7.84 -6.28 4.25
N PRO A 129 -8.79 -5.63 4.96
CA PRO A 129 -9.98 -6.28 5.51
C PRO A 129 -10.77 -7.11 4.50
N PHE A 130 -10.83 -6.64 3.24
CA PHE A 130 -11.48 -7.35 2.14
C PHE A 130 -10.82 -8.71 1.87
N ILE A 131 -9.51 -8.74 1.61
CA ILE A 131 -8.78 -9.97 1.28
C ILE A 131 -8.79 -10.93 2.47
N ILE A 132 -8.68 -10.42 3.70
CA ILE A 132 -8.79 -11.23 4.93
C ILE A 132 -10.15 -11.94 4.98
N THR A 133 -11.22 -11.18 4.73
CA THR A 133 -12.58 -11.74 4.74
C THR A 133 -12.74 -12.77 3.62
N ALA A 134 -12.24 -12.51 2.41
CA ALA A 134 -12.26 -13.46 1.31
C ALA A 134 -11.45 -14.74 1.62
N TYR A 135 -10.29 -14.61 2.27
CA TYR A 135 -9.44 -15.71 2.69
C TYR A 135 -10.16 -16.64 3.68
N PHE A 136 -10.73 -16.10 4.75
CA PHE A 136 -11.45 -16.89 5.77
C PHE A 136 -12.79 -17.44 5.26
N ARG A 137 -13.38 -16.85 4.21
CA ARG A 137 -14.55 -17.41 3.54
C ARG A 137 -14.22 -18.61 2.65
N GLN A 138 -12.94 -18.84 2.31
CA GLN A 138 -12.47 -19.98 1.54
C GLN A 138 -13.20 -20.15 0.19
N GLY A 139 -13.49 -19.04 -0.49
CA GLY A 139 -14.14 -19.07 -1.81
C GLY A 139 -15.65 -19.36 -1.81
N ARG A 140 -16.32 -19.29 -0.66
CA ARG A 140 -17.79 -19.34 -0.60
C ARG A 140 -18.42 -18.07 -1.18
N PHE A 141 -19.50 -18.23 -1.96
CA PHE A 141 -20.27 -17.16 -2.64
C PHE A 141 -21.79 -17.28 -2.38
N ASP A 142 -22.12 -17.68 -1.15
CA ASP A 142 -23.45 -17.97 -0.61
C ASP A 142 -24.11 -16.75 0.06
N GLY A 143 -23.62 -15.55 -0.19
CA GLY A 143 -23.97 -14.31 0.51
C GLY A 143 -23.03 -14.00 1.68
N LEU A 144 -23.00 -12.73 2.09
CA LEU A 144 -22.22 -12.29 3.25
C LEU A 144 -23.04 -12.49 4.53
N THR A 145 -22.58 -13.40 5.39
CA THR A 145 -23.21 -13.67 6.68
C THR A 145 -22.87 -12.57 7.71
N LYS A 146 -23.60 -12.55 8.83
CA LYS A 146 -23.26 -11.65 9.97
C LYS A 146 -21.83 -11.88 10.46
N HIS A 147 -21.36 -13.13 10.44
CA HIS A 147 -20.00 -13.47 10.86
C HIS A 147 -18.95 -12.88 9.92
N ASP A 148 -19.19 -12.91 8.60
CA ASP A 148 -18.28 -12.33 7.61
C ASP A 148 -18.16 -10.82 7.80
N TRP A 149 -19.27 -10.14 8.08
CA TRP A 149 -19.25 -8.70 8.41
C TRP A 149 -18.51 -8.41 9.71
N GLN A 150 -18.66 -9.24 10.75
CA GLN A 150 -17.88 -9.07 11.98
C GLN A 150 -16.39 -9.25 11.72
N LEU A 151 -16.01 -10.27 10.96
CA LEU A 151 -14.62 -10.51 10.58
C LEU A 151 -14.04 -9.33 9.80
N PHE A 152 -14.81 -8.79 8.86
CA PHE A 152 -14.48 -7.60 8.08
C PHE A 152 -14.26 -6.37 8.96
N ILE A 153 -15.13 -6.12 9.93
CA ILE A 153 -15.00 -4.96 10.83
C ILE A 153 -13.78 -5.13 11.75
N TYR A 154 -13.58 -6.32 12.32
CA TYR A 154 -12.43 -6.57 13.20
C TYR A 154 -11.09 -6.43 12.46
N SER A 155 -10.98 -6.99 11.25
CA SER A 155 -9.78 -6.79 10.43
C SER A 155 -9.62 -5.32 10.04
N GLY A 156 -10.72 -4.64 9.71
CA GLY A 156 -10.81 -3.21 9.51
C GLY A 156 -10.13 -2.39 10.59
N ILE A 157 -10.50 -2.62 11.84
CA ILE A 157 -9.97 -1.88 12.99
C ILE A 157 -8.48 -2.17 13.18
N VAL A 158 -8.08 -3.44 13.14
CA VAL A 158 -6.67 -3.84 13.39
C VAL A 158 -5.75 -3.32 12.28
N SER A 159 -6.12 -3.52 11.01
CA SER A 159 -5.34 -3.08 9.85
C SER A 159 -5.21 -1.56 9.79
N ASN A 160 -6.29 -0.81 10.01
CA ASN A 160 -6.22 0.65 10.00
C ASN A 160 -5.42 1.20 11.19
N THR A 161 -5.54 0.60 12.38
CA THR A 161 -4.71 1.02 13.53
C THR A 161 -3.22 0.91 13.20
N TYR A 162 -2.81 -0.21 12.60
CA TYR A 162 -1.44 -0.41 12.14
C TYR A 162 -1.03 0.64 11.11
N TRP A 163 -1.83 0.85 10.06
CA TRP A 163 -1.53 1.80 9.00
C TRP A 163 -1.49 3.25 9.47
N ILE A 164 -2.34 3.66 10.40
CA ILE A 164 -2.26 4.99 11.03
C ILE A 164 -0.89 5.22 11.66
N CYS A 165 -0.38 4.24 12.41
CA CYS A 165 0.94 4.32 13.02
C CYS A 165 2.05 4.39 11.96
N VAL A 166 2.00 3.53 10.94
CA VAL A 166 2.98 3.51 9.84
C VAL A 166 2.98 4.85 9.08
N SER A 167 1.80 5.34 8.69
CA SER A 167 1.65 6.60 7.96
C SER A 167 2.15 7.80 8.78
N ALA A 168 1.90 7.82 10.09
CA ALA A 168 2.42 8.87 10.96
C ALA A 168 3.96 8.85 11.02
N ILE A 169 4.57 7.67 11.15
CA ILE A 169 6.04 7.52 11.16
C ILE A 169 6.63 7.95 9.80
N LEU A 170 6.06 7.46 8.69
CA LEU A 170 6.52 7.78 7.35
C LEU A 170 6.42 9.29 7.04
N GLY A 171 5.27 9.91 7.35
CA GLY A 171 5.07 11.35 7.12
C GLY A 171 6.11 12.21 7.85
N ASN A 172 6.34 11.94 9.14
CA ASN A 172 7.36 12.64 9.92
C ASN A 172 8.78 12.36 9.41
N GLY A 173 9.06 11.10 9.01
CA GLY A 173 10.34 10.71 8.45
C GLY A 173 10.67 11.46 7.15
N ILE A 174 9.71 11.56 6.23
CA ILE A 174 9.87 12.31 4.96
C ILE A 174 10.19 13.77 5.22
N VAL A 175 9.47 14.43 6.14
CA VAL A 175 9.71 15.84 6.48
C VAL A 175 11.06 16.05 7.11
N THR A 176 11.46 15.16 8.02
CA THR A 176 12.77 15.23 8.68
C THR A 176 13.90 15.06 7.66
N LEU A 177 13.80 14.07 6.77
CA LEU A 177 14.77 13.85 5.70
C LEU A 177 14.82 15.04 4.73
N TRP A 178 13.67 15.63 4.40
CA TRP A 178 13.59 16.80 3.55
C TRP A 178 14.27 18.03 4.17
N GLN A 179 14.00 18.31 5.44
CA GLN A 179 14.65 19.40 6.18
C GLN A 179 16.17 19.18 6.30
N TRP A 180 16.58 17.95 6.59
CA TRP A 180 18.00 17.59 6.60
C TRP A 180 18.66 17.82 5.25
N SER A 181 18.00 17.44 4.14
CA SER A 181 18.51 17.66 2.79
C SER A 181 18.67 19.15 2.46
N LEU A 182 17.70 19.98 2.81
CA LEU A 182 17.76 21.44 2.61
C LEU A 182 18.89 22.10 3.42
N LEU A 183 19.16 21.64 4.64
CA LEU A 183 20.26 22.16 5.45
C LEU A 183 21.63 21.87 4.80
N HIS A 184 21.80 20.68 4.21
CA HIS A 184 23.07 20.29 3.59
C HIS A 184 23.31 20.99 2.24
N THR A 185 22.25 21.23 1.45
CA THR A 185 22.39 21.99 0.20
C THR A 185 22.70 23.46 0.45
N ASN A 186 22.12 24.07 1.49
CA ASN A 186 22.45 25.45 1.86
C ASN A 186 23.88 25.58 2.38
N PHE A 187 24.36 24.62 3.18
CA PHE A 187 25.75 24.62 3.64
C PHE A 187 26.75 24.59 2.47
N SER A 188 26.47 23.81 1.40
CA SER A 188 27.33 23.83 0.21
C SER A 188 27.32 25.17 -0.51
N ASN A 189 26.19 25.88 -0.54
CA ASN A 189 26.09 27.19 -1.19
C ASN A 189 26.81 28.28 -0.40
N ASP A 190 26.67 28.28 0.94
CA ASP A 190 27.37 29.22 1.81
C ASP A 190 28.89 29.00 1.78
N TRP A 191 29.34 27.75 1.73
CA TRP A 191 30.76 27.42 1.58
C TRP A 191 31.32 27.95 0.24
N LEU A 192 30.60 27.78 -0.87
CA LEU A 192 30.99 28.30 -2.18
C LEU A 192 31.01 29.84 -2.23
N LEU A 193 30.05 30.51 -1.58
CA LEU A 193 30.03 31.97 -1.47
C LEU A 193 31.19 32.50 -0.62
N THR A 194 31.51 31.81 0.47
CA THR A 194 32.62 32.20 1.36
C THR A 194 33.99 31.99 0.69
N HIS A 195 34.16 30.93 -0.11
CA HIS A 195 35.42 30.68 -0.83
C HIS A 195 35.57 31.57 -2.08
N SER A 196 34.48 31.86 -2.81
CA SER A 196 34.55 32.76 -3.96
C SER A 196 34.89 34.20 -3.56
N THR A 197 34.37 34.68 -2.42
CA THR A 197 34.72 35.99 -1.86
C THR A 197 36.16 36.04 -1.32
N ALA A 198 36.65 34.96 -0.70
CA ALA A 198 38.05 34.85 -0.29
C ALA A 198 39.01 34.88 -1.49
N ILE A 199 38.69 34.18 -2.58
CA ILE A 199 39.48 34.18 -3.82
C ILE A 199 39.45 35.56 -4.50
N ALA A 200 38.29 36.23 -4.53
CA ALA A 200 38.16 37.58 -5.09
C ALA A 200 38.96 38.62 -4.28
N ASN A 201 38.95 38.52 -2.95
CA ASN A 201 39.74 39.41 -2.11
C ASN A 201 41.25 39.14 -2.24
N HIS A 202 41.66 37.88 -2.41
CA HIS A 202 43.05 37.55 -2.59
C HIS A 202 43.59 38.03 -3.95
N SER A 203 42.83 37.89 -5.03
CA SER A 203 43.23 38.42 -6.35
C SER A 203 43.35 39.95 -6.34
N HIS A 204 42.47 40.66 -5.63
CA HIS A 204 42.55 42.12 -5.48
C HIS A 204 43.82 42.56 -4.72
N THR A 205 44.22 41.84 -3.66
CA THR A 205 45.47 42.13 -2.95
C THR A 205 46.73 41.89 -3.80
N VAL A 206 46.73 40.84 -4.64
CA VAL A 206 47.86 40.55 -5.54
C VAL A 206 48.00 41.64 -6.61
N TRP A 207 46.90 42.12 -7.18
CA TRP A 207 46.92 43.22 -8.15
C TRP A 207 47.40 44.55 -7.54
N GLN A 208 46.98 44.87 -6.32
CA GLN A 208 47.49 46.05 -5.62
C GLN A 208 48.99 45.95 -5.32
N TRP A 209 49.48 44.77 -4.93
CA TRP A 209 50.91 44.55 -4.70
C TRP A 209 51.73 44.72 -5.98
N LEU A 210 51.25 44.18 -7.11
CA LEU A 210 51.89 44.34 -8.41
C LEU A 210 51.95 45.81 -8.86
N LEU A 211 50.87 46.57 -8.68
CA LEU A 211 50.83 48.00 -9.04
C LEU A 211 51.81 48.86 -8.23
N ILE A 212 52.09 48.49 -6.97
CA ILE A 212 53.03 49.21 -6.10
C ILE A 212 54.49 48.95 -6.48
N HIS A 213 54.81 47.79 -7.06
CA HIS A 213 56.20 47.39 -7.37
C HIS A 213 56.61 47.61 -8.83
N THR A 214 55.72 48.16 -9.68
CA THR A 214 56.01 48.51 -11.08
C THR A 214 56.31 50.00 -11.32
N HIS A 215 56.50 50.78 -10.27
CA HIS A 215 56.96 52.17 -10.31
C HIS A 215 58.33 52.30 -9.66
#